data_AF-A0AAW9K9U7-F1
#
_entry.id   AF-A0AAW9K9U7-F1
#
_cell.length_a   1.000
_cell.length_b   1.000
_cell.length_c   1.000
_cell.angle_alpha   90.00
_cell.angle_beta   90.00
_cell.angle_gamma   90.00
#
_symmetry.space_group_name_H-M   'P 1'
#
loop_
_entity.id
_entity.type
_entity.pdbx_description
1 polymer ?
#
loop_
_entity_poly.entity_id
_entity_poly.type
_entity_poly.pdbx_seq_one_letter_code
_entity_poly.pdbx_strand_id
1 'polypeptide(L)'
;MDILCEIQRKYNDFSDKEKSIADYIMQYGDKIKNINITDLAKEIGTSGATITRFAKKIGCDSFVDMKIKLGSNKVETHVNDEDGIFSYAYQYYN
;
A
#
# COMPACT_ATOMS: atom_id res chain seq x y z
N MET A 1 12.54 -9.43 -2.83
CA MET A 1 12.71 -8.31 -3.78
C MET A 1 12.35 -7.04 -3.03
N ASP A 2 13.25 -6.06 -3.01
CA ASP A 2 12.96 -4.77 -2.39
C ASP A 2 11.97 -3.99 -3.28
N ILE A 3 10.79 -3.73 -2.74
CA ILE A 3 9.71 -3.07 -3.48
C ILE A 3 10.06 -1.61 -3.81
N LEU A 4 10.90 -0.96 -3.01
CA LEU A 4 11.34 0.41 -3.29
C LEU A 4 12.28 0.44 -4.49
N CYS A 5 13.17 -0.55 -4.63
CA CYS A 5 14.01 -0.70 -5.82
C CYS A 5 13.16 -0.93 -7.07
N GLU A 6 12.08 -1.69 -6.97
CA GLU A 6 11.18 -1.93 -8.10
C GLU A 6 10.45 -0.67 -8.55
N ILE A 7 9.97 0.13 -7.59
CA ILE A 7 9.35 1.43 -7.84
C ILE A 7 10.34 2.35 -8.55
N GLN A 8 11.58 2.45 -8.05
CA GLN A 8 12.60 3.32 -8.63
C GLN A 8 12.97 2.89 -10.05
N ARG A 9 13.11 1.59 -10.30
CA ARG A 9 13.44 1.04 -11.62
C ARG A 9 12.38 1.35 -12.67
N LYS A 10 11.10 1.28 -12.30
CA LYS A 10 9.96 1.51 -13.21
C LYS A 10 9.46 2.96 -13.24
N TYR A 11 10.05 3.86 -12.44
CA TYR A 11 9.54 5.21 -12.22
C TYR A 11 9.31 6.00 -13.51
N ASN A 12 10.22 5.88 -14.47
CA ASN A 12 10.12 6.58 -15.75
C ASN A 12 8.96 6.08 -16.64
N ASP A 13 8.49 4.84 -16.42
CA ASP A 13 7.40 4.20 -17.16
C ASP A 13 6.02 4.42 -16.49
N PHE A 14 5.99 5.19 -15.42
CA PHE A 14 4.77 5.56 -14.72
C PHE A 14 4.11 6.78 -15.36
N SER A 15 2.78 6.73 -15.46
CA SER A 15 1.96 7.93 -15.72
C SER A 15 2.10 8.93 -14.58
N ASP A 16 1.70 10.18 -14.79
CA ASP A 16 1.81 11.23 -13.76
C ASP A 16 1.11 10.84 -12.45
N LYS A 17 -0.06 10.18 -12.55
CA LYS A 17 -0.79 9.69 -11.37
C LYS A 17 -0.07 8.53 -10.67
N GLU A 18 0.59 7.66 -11.42
CA GLU A 18 1.42 6.59 -10.84
C GLU A 18 2.71 7.12 -10.23
N LYS A 19 3.31 8.17 -10.81
CA LYS A 19 4.45 8.89 -10.22
C LYS A 19 4.06 9.53 -8.90
N SER A 20 2.91 10.20 -8.80
CA SER A 20 2.43 10.73 -7.52
C SER A 20 2.27 9.64 -6.45
N ILE A 21 1.85 8.42 -6.82
CA ILE A 21 1.79 7.28 -5.90
C ILE A 21 3.19 6.82 -5.50
N ALA A 22 4.10 6.67 -6.47
CA ALA A 22 5.49 6.30 -6.22
C ALA A 22 6.21 7.31 -5.30
N ASP A 23 6.06 8.61 -5.58
CA ASP A 23 6.64 9.71 -4.80
C ASP A 23 6.13 9.66 -3.35
N TYR A 24 4.83 9.49 -3.16
CA TYR A 24 4.25 9.35 -1.83
C TYR A 24 4.82 8.15 -1.08
N ILE A 25 4.95 6.98 -1.73
CA ILE A 25 5.55 5.78 -1.12
C ILE A 25 7.01 6.02 -0.72
N MET A 26 7.80 6.64 -1.61
CA MET A 26 9.22 6.89 -1.37
C MET A 26 9.46 7.94 -0.28
N GLN A 27 8.58 8.94 -0.17
CA GLN A 27 8.69 10.03 0.81
C GLN A 27 8.07 9.68 2.18
N TYR A 28 7.00 8.88 2.20
CA TYR A 28 6.18 8.61 3.40
C TYR A 28 5.93 7.12 3.64
N GLY A 29 6.88 6.25 3.30
CA GLY A 29 6.71 4.79 3.39
C GLY A 29 6.22 4.27 4.75
N ASP A 30 6.54 4.93 5.87
CA ASP A 30 6.05 4.56 7.19
C ASP A 30 4.56 4.90 7.41
N LYS A 31 4.03 5.98 6.80
CA LYS A 31 2.60 6.32 6.87
C LYS A 31 1.73 5.31 6.13
N ILE A 32 2.24 4.76 5.03
CA ILE A 32 1.48 3.81 4.19
C ILE A 32 1.09 2.55 4.97
N LYS A 33 1.87 2.14 5.96
CA LYS A 33 1.60 0.90 6.72
C LYS A 33 0.20 0.91 7.34
N ASN A 34 -0.20 2.06 7.88
CA ASN A 34 -1.44 2.22 8.66
C ASN A 34 -2.57 2.92 7.88
N ILE A 35 -2.34 3.35 6.64
CA ILE A 35 -3.39 3.98 5.82
C ILE A 35 -4.25 2.91 5.12
N ASN A 36 -5.54 3.20 4.96
CA ASN A 36 -6.41 2.44 4.07
C ASN A 36 -6.34 3.00 2.63
N ILE A 37 -6.78 2.19 1.66
CA ILE A 37 -6.65 2.56 0.24
C ILE A 37 -7.48 3.80 -0.14
N THR A 38 -8.61 4.01 0.52
CA THR A 38 -9.53 5.11 0.25
C THR A 38 -8.93 6.44 0.68
N ASP A 39 -8.30 6.48 1.86
CA ASP A 39 -7.67 7.70 2.37
C ASP A 39 -6.36 7.99 1.64
N LEU A 40 -5.59 6.97 1.29
CA LEU A 40 -4.42 7.14 0.41
C LEU A 40 -4.83 7.71 -0.96
N ALA A 41 -5.95 7.25 -1.52
CA ALA A 41 -6.49 7.77 -2.77
C ALA A 41 -6.87 9.26 -2.66
N LYS A 42 -7.47 9.67 -1.54
CA LYS A 42 -7.81 11.07 -1.27
C LYS A 42 -6.56 11.93 -1.14
N GLU A 43 -5.57 11.51 -0.35
CA GLU A 43 -4.34 12.28 -0.13
C GLU A 43 -3.55 12.52 -1.42
N ILE A 44 -3.49 11.52 -2.30
CA ILE A 44 -2.78 11.62 -3.59
C ILE A 44 -3.64 12.28 -4.69
N GLY A 45 -4.96 12.37 -4.50
CA GLY A 45 -5.88 12.85 -5.53
C GLY A 45 -6.02 11.86 -6.69
N THR A 46 -6.26 10.59 -6.35
CA THR A 46 -6.44 9.46 -7.27
C THR A 46 -7.62 8.57 -6.83
N SER A 47 -7.75 7.38 -7.42
CA SER A 47 -8.77 6.39 -7.05
C SER A 47 -8.13 5.16 -6.41
N GLY A 48 -8.89 4.45 -5.55
CA GLY A 48 -8.45 3.16 -5.02
C GLY A 48 -8.16 2.13 -6.12
N ALA A 49 -8.91 2.17 -7.22
CA ALA A 49 -8.65 1.32 -8.39
C ALA A 49 -7.29 1.62 -9.05
N THR A 50 -6.89 2.90 -9.11
CA THR A 50 -5.57 3.29 -9.60
C THR A 50 -4.46 2.76 -8.71
N ILE A 51 -4.62 2.86 -7.38
CA ILE A 51 -3.64 2.33 -6.41
C ILE A 51 -3.52 0.81 -6.53
N THR A 52 -4.64 0.09 -6.67
CA THR A 52 -4.62 -1.36 -6.88
C THR A 52 -3.91 -1.75 -8.19
N ARG A 53 -4.14 -1.00 -9.29
CA ARG A 53 -3.43 -1.22 -10.55
C ARG A 53 -1.93 -0.93 -10.41
N PHE A 54 -1.57 0.13 -9.69
CA PHE A 54 -0.18 0.48 -9.39
C PHE A 54 0.51 -0.65 -8.62
N ALA A 55 -0.11 -1.16 -7.55
CA ALA A 55 0.42 -2.29 -6.77
C ALA A 55 0.73 -3.50 -7.66
N LYS A 56 -0.19 -3.86 -8.57
CA LYS A 56 0.03 -4.93 -9.55
C LYS A 56 1.17 -4.64 -10.53
N LYS A 57 1.29 -3.40 -11.00
CA LYS A 57 2.35 -2.97 -11.92
C LYS A 57 3.75 -3.12 -11.30
N ILE A 58 3.88 -2.98 -9.98
CA ILE A 58 5.13 -3.17 -9.24
C ILE A 58 5.29 -4.60 -8.67
N GLY A 59 4.46 -5.56 -9.09
CA GLY A 59 4.60 -6.97 -8.72
C GLY A 59 3.99 -7.34 -7.36
N CYS A 60 2.97 -6.61 -6.92
CA CYS A 60 2.16 -6.95 -5.76
C CYS A 60 0.76 -7.41 -6.15
N ASP A 61 0.23 -8.42 -5.45
CA ASP A 61 -1.09 -8.97 -5.78
C ASP A 61 -2.24 -8.04 -5.38
N SER A 62 -1.99 -7.20 -4.37
CA SER A 62 -2.96 -6.25 -3.83
C SER A 62 -2.29 -5.04 -3.17
N PHE A 63 -3.09 -4.05 -2.79
CA PHE A 63 -2.64 -2.95 -1.93
C PHE A 63 -2.12 -3.45 -0.58
N VAL A 64 -2.76 -4.48 0.00
CA VAL A 64 -2.32 -5.07 1.29
C VAL A 64 -0.96 -5.73 1.13
N ASP A 65 -0.73 -6.49 0.07
CA ASP A 65 0.57 -7.10 -0.24
C ASP A 65 1.66 -6.02 -0.43
N MET A 66 1.33 -4.91 -1.09
CA MET A 66 2.23 -3.76 -1.19
C MET A 66 2.60 -3.19 0.19
N LYS A 67 1.65 -3.04 1.12
CA LYS A 67 1.92 -2.59 2.49
C LYS A 67 2.82 -3.55 3.25
N ILE A 68 2.58 -4.86 3.13
CA ILE A 68 3.38 -5.90 3.78
C ILE A 68 4.83 -5.84 3.28
N LYS A 69 5.03 -5.81 1.96
CA LYS A 69 6.37 -5.71 1.34
C LYS A 69 7.11 -4.42 1.72
N LEU A 70 6.39 -3.30 1.88
CA LEU A 70 6.96 -2.05 2.41
C LEU A 70 7.29 -2.13 3.92
N GLY A 71 6.49 -2.89 4.68
CA GLY A 71 6.65 -3.13 6.11
C GLY A 71 7.82 -4.03 6.47
N SER A 72 8.00 -5.13 5.72
CA SER A 72 9.04 -6.14 5.95
C SER A 72 10.47 -5.62 5.77
N ASN A 73 10.65 -4.42 5.18
CA ASN A 73 11.97 -3.81 4.99
C ASN A 73 12.53 -3.13 6.27
N LYS A 74 11.82 -3.18 7.40
CA LYS A 74 12.35 -2.78 8.73
C LYS A 74 12.14 -3.92 9.74
N VAL A 75 13.24 -4.34 10.37
CA VAL A 75 13.26 -5.28 11.50
C VAL A 75 12.29 -4.82 12.61
N GLU A 76 11.46 -5.77 13.05
CA GLU A 76 10.66 -5.88 14.28
C GLU A 76 10.03 -4.62 14.90
N THR A 77 8.68 -4.57 14.89
CA THR A 77 7.85 -4.33 16.08
C THR A 77 6.47 -4.96 15.87
N HIS A 78 6.02 -5.78 16.82
CA HIS A 78 4.69 -6.41 16.87
C HIS A 78 3.56 -5.42 16.55
N VAL A 79 2.73 -5.73 15.54
CA VAL A 79 1.44 -5.09 15.30
C VAL A 79 0.33 -6.10 15.54
N ASN A 80 -0.52 -5.79 16.51
CA ASN A 80 -1.79 -6.47 16.73
C ASN A 80 -2.74 -6.07 15.59
N ASP A 81 -2.81 -6.88 14.55
CA ASP A 81 -3.84 -6.76 13.52
C ASP A 81 -5.12 -7.47 13.99
N GLU A 82 -5.83 -6.85 14.94
CA GLU A 82 -7.18 -7.25 15.34
C GLU A 82 -8.15 -6.07 15.19
N ASP A 83 -8.37 -5.59 13.96
CA ASP A 83 -9.51 -4.71 13.64
C ASP A 83 -9.92 -4.85 12.16
N GLY A 84 -9.92 -6.09 11.65
CA GLY A 84 -10.48 -6.39 10.34
C GLY A 84 -12.01 -6.50 10.40
N ILE A 85 -12.71 -6.07 9.35
CA ILE A 85 -14.16 -6.27 9.11
C ILE A 85 -14.62 -7.72 9.41
N PHE A 86 -13.72 -8.69 9.26
CA PHE A 86 -13.93 -10.08 9.64
C PHE A 86 -14.23 -10.28 11.13
N SER A 87 -13.60 -9.54 12.04
CA SER A 87 -13.90 -9.57 13.49
C SER A 87 -15.34 -9.12 13.78
N TYR A 88 -15.76 -7.99 13.20
CA TYR A 88 -17.12 -7.47 13.35
C TYR A 88 -18.17 -8.43 12.78
N ALA A 89 -17.89 -9.06 11.64
CA ALA A 89 -18.78 -10.05 11.05
C ALA A 89 -18.89 -11.30 11.95
N TYR A 90 -17.79 -11.80 12.52
CA TYR A 90 -17.82 -12.97 13.40
C TYR A 90 -18.53 -12.72 14.73
N GLN A 91 -18.45 -11.51 15.28
CA GLN A 91 -19.14 -11.11 16.51
C GLN A 91 -20.65 -10.93 16.30
N TYR A 92 -21.12 -10.74 15.07
CA TYR A 92 -22.55 -10.62 14.76
C TYR A 92 -23.23 -11.99 14.52
N TYR A 93 -22.45 -13.01 14.13
CA TYR A 93 -22.96 -14.34 13.80
C TYR A 93 -22.73 -15.40 14.91
N ASN A 94 -22.04 -15.06 16.00
CA ASN A 94 -21.93 -15.88 17.23
C ASN A 94 -22.44 -15.10 18.44
#